data_AF-A0A399YHT5-F1
#
_entry.id   AF-A0A399YHT5-F1
#
_cell.length_a   1.000
_cell.length_b   1.000
_cell.length_c   1.000
_cell.angle_alpha   90.00
_cell.angle_beta   90.00
_cell.angle_gamma   90.00
#
_symmetry.space_group_name_H-M   'P 1'
#
loop_
_entity.id
_entity.type
_entity.pdbx_description
1 polymer ?
#
loop_
_entity_poly.entity_id
_entity_poly.type
_entity_poly.pdbx_seq_one_letter_code
_entity_poly.pdbx_strand_id
1 'polypeptide(L)'
;MDEVRSRPWSDETLQAWTTEHRRVFADTVDALGEEHASDPTLCEGWDVRTLTGHMLQPIRVPSWRFLLTAARVRSMARACDVVAARLSDRPLAEVADELRRRAGETSTPWYIGAAGPYADSCIHLRDLAQPQGLDVTVPVERWETVVDIIFSPRGRESFLPVRGLLDGLCWRATDTDRVWGEGPLVEGSAESLAMATSGRTAYLDQLAGEGVAAVKERLAAAAW
;
A
#
# COMPACT_ATOMS: atom_id res chain seq x y z
N MET A 1 -18.60 24.36 9.70
CA MET A 1 -17.62 24.43 10.80
C MET A 1 -17.15 23.00 10.95
N ASP A 2 -16.21 22.62 10.08
CA ASP A 2 -15.86 21.22 9.86
C ASP A 2 -15.13 20.69 11.08
N GLU A 3 -15.75 19.72 11.72
CA GLU A 3 -15.15 18.93 12.77
C GLU A 3 -14.03 18.11 12.12
N VAL A 4 -12.83 18.71 12.07
CA VAL A 4 -11.59 17.99 11.76
C VAL A 4 -11.45 16.96 12.87
N ARG A 5 -12.03 15.77 12.69
CA ARG A 5 -11.65 14.59 13.46
C ARG A 5 -10.13 14.54 13.38
N SER A 6 -9.48 14.75 14.54
CA SER A 6 -8.04 14.67 14.66
C SER A 6 -7.60 13.35 14.02
N ARG A 7 -6.59 13.42 13.15
CA ARG A 7 -5.96 12.21 12.61
C ARG A 7 -5.62 11.31 13.80
N PRO A 8 -6.11 10.06 13.87
CA PRO A 8 -5.88 9.20 15.03
C PRO A 8 -4.43 8.73 15.15
N TRP A 9 -3.54 9.18 14.27
CA TRP A 9 -2.11 8.88 14.26
C TRP A 9 -1.25 10.15 14.30
N SER A 10 -0.07 10.05 14.90
CA SER A 10 0.98 11.05 14.80
C SER A 10 2.00 10.68 13.71
N ASP A 11 2.69 11.68 13.14
CA ASP A 11 3.74 11.42 12.14
C ASP A 11 4.88 10.57 12.73
N GLU A 12 5.22 10.77 14.02
CA GLU A 12 6.23 9.98 14.73
C GLU A 12 5.83 8.50 14.81
N THR A 13 4.57 8.23 15.18
CA THR A 13 4.04 6.87 15.24
C THR A 13 4.11 6.18 13.88
N LEU A 14 3.67 6.86 12.81
CA LEU A 14 3.70 6.29 11.46
C LEU A 14 5.13 6.03 10.97
N GLN A 15 6.07 6.92 11.27
CA GLN A 15 7.49 6.75 10.91
C GLN A 15 8.12 5.58 11.67
N ALA A 16 7.81 5.42 12.96
CA ALA A 16 8.26 4.30 13.76
C ALA A 16 7.72 2.96 13.21
N TRP A 17 6.42 2.91 12.89
CA TRP A 17 5.83 1.72 12.28
C TRP A 17 6.39 1.43 10.89
N THR A 18 6.61 2.44 10.06
CA THR A 18 7.25 2.27 8.74
C THR A 18 8.67 1.71 8.89
N THR A 19 9.41 2.15 9.90
CA THR A 19 10.76 1.64 10.20
C THR A 19 10.74 0.16 10.55
N GLU A 20 9.82 -0.26 11.41
CA GLU A 20 9.62 -1.67 11.74
C GLU A 20 9.22 -2.46 10.50
N HIS A 21 8.29 -1.93 9.70
CA HIS A 21 7.76 -2.58 8.52
C HIS A 21 8.81 -2.85 7.46
N ARG A 22 9.75 -1.92 7.26
CA ARG A 22 10.89 -2.12 6.36
C ARG A 22 11.80 -3.25 6.79
N ARG A 23 11.96 -3.47 8.10
CA ARG A 23 12.74 -4.61 8.63
C ARG A 23 12.00 -5.91 8.37
N VAL A 24 10.69 -5.96 8.67
CA VAL A 24 9.83 -7.12 8.35
C VAL A 24 9.87 -7.45 6.86
N PHE A 25 9.76 -6.45 5.98
CA PHE A 25 9.85 -6.65 4.54
C PHE A 25 11.21 -7.19 4.13
N ALA A 26 12.31 -6.62 4.65
CA ALA A 26 13.66 -7.11 4.37
C ALA A 26 13.87 -8.56 4.85
N ASP A 27 13.39 -8.91 6.05
CA ASP A 27 13.47 -10.26 6.59
C ASP A 27 12.62 -11.25 5.77
N THR A 28 11.47 -10.81 5.26
CA THR A 28 10.60 -11.59 4.36
C THR A 28 11.30 -11.87 3.03
N VAL A 29 11.94 -10.86 2.44
CA VAL A 29 12.69 -11.00 1.18
C VAL A 29 13.91 -11.92 1.35
N ASP A 30 14.65 -11.79 2.46
CA ASP A 30 15.79 -12.67 2.75
C ASP A 30 15.35 -14.13 2.96
N ALA A 31 14.20 -14.36 3.61
CA ALA A 31 13.64 -15.69 3.80
C ALA A 31 13.11 -16.30 2.50
N LEU A 32 12.55 -15.48 1.61
CA LEU A 32 12.05 -15.91 0.31
C LEU A 32 13.22 -16.28 -0.62
N GLY A 33 14.30 -15.48 -0.65
CA GLY A 33 15.51 -15.81 -1.38
C GLY A 33 15.47 -15.51 -2.88
N GLU A 34 16.66 -15.52 -3.49
CA GLU A 34 16.89 -15.06 -4.88
C GLU A 34 16.17 -15.91 -5.95
N GLU A 35 15.85 -17.17 -5.63
CA GLU A 35 15.14 -18.09 -6.52
C GLU A 35 13.74 -17.61 -6.91
N HIS A 36 13.10 -16.82 -6.05
CA HIS A 36 11.78 -16.23 -6.27
C HIS A 36 11.83 -14.81 -6.84
N ALA A 37 13.01 -14.29 -7.20
CA ALA A 37 13.16 -12.89 -7.58
C ALA A 37 12.32 -12.48 -8.80
N SER A 38 12.02 -13.43 -9.68
CA SER A 38 11.20 -13.22 -10.89
C SER A 38 9.74 -13.66 -10.72
N ASP A 39 9.34 -14.07 -9.52
CA ASP A 39 7.96 -14.45 -9.27
C ASP A 39 7.03 -13.23 -9.34
N PRO A 40 5.79 -13.42 -9.82
CA PRO A 40 4.82 -12.34 -9.88
C PRO A 40 4.42 -11.87 -8.48
N THR A 41 4.12 -10.58 -8.38
CA THR A 41 3.51 -9.95 -7.20
C THR A 41 2.07 -9.53 -7.52
N LEU A 42 1.34 -8.99 -6.55
CA LEU A 42 0.04 -8.36 -6.83
C LEU A 42 0.15 -6.99 -7.54
N CYS A 43 1.36 -6.41 -7.61
CA CYS A 43 1.62 -5.25 -8.46
C CYS A 43 1.74 -5.73 -9.91
N GLU A 44 0.76 -5.38 -10.76
CA GLU A 44 0.78 -5.77 -12.17
C GLU A 44 2.09 -5.35 -12.86
N GLY A 45 2.73 -6.30 -13.54
CA GLY A 45 4.00 -6.09 -14.24
C GLY A 45 5.23 -6.00 -13.35
N TRP A 46 5.10 -6.17 -12.03
CA TRP A 46 6.24 -6.17 -11.10
C TRP A 46 6.46 -7.57 -10.55
N ASP A 47 7.69 -8.05 -10.71
CA ASP A 47 8.19 -9.22 -10.00
C ASP A 47 8.68 -8.85 -8.59
N VAL A 48 9.03 -9.86 -7.80
CA VAL A 48 9.57 -9.70 -6.43
C VAL A 48 10.74 -8.72 -6.42
N ARG A 49 11.65 -8.80 -7.40
CA ARG A 49 12.82 -7.90 -7.49
C ARG A 49 12.41 -6.45 -7.72
N THR A 50 11.47 -6.22 -8.63
CA THR A 50 10.96 -4.88 -8.94
C THR A 50 10.27 -4.25 -7.73
N LEU A 51 9.40 -5.00 -7.06
CA LEU A 51 8.73 -4.55 -5.84
C LEU A 51 9.73 -4.26 -4.71
N THR A 52 10.71 -5.14 -4.54
CA THR A 52 11.77 -4.96 -3.53
C THR A 52 12.61 -3.71 -3.80
N GLY A 53 12.92 -3.42 -5.07
CA GLY A 53 13.56 -2.18 -5.49
C GLY A 53 12.71 -0.94 -5.20
N HIS A 54 11.39 -1.00 -5.43
CA HIS A 54 10.46 0.09 -5.11
C HIS A 54 10.45 0.45 -3.62
N MET A 55 10.62 -0.51 -2.72
CA MET A 55 10.69 -0.23 -1.28
C MET A 55 11.87 0.69 -0.88
N LEU A 56 12.90 0.79 -1.72
CA LEU A 56 13.98 1.78 -1.56
C LEU A 56 13.64 3.17 -2.11
N GLN A 57 12.59 3.33 -2.92
CA GLN A 57 12.23 4.62 -3.52
C GLN A 57 12.11 5.73 -2.47
N PRO A 58 11.35 5.58 -1.36
CA PRO A 58 11.19 6.66 -0.38
C PRO A 58 12.51 7.08 0.29
N ILE A 59 13.52 6.21 0.24
CA ILE A 59 14.84 6.33 0.87
C ILE A 59 15.89 6.88 -0.11
N ARG A 60 15.83 6.49 -1.39
CA ARG A 60 16.82 6.81 -2.43
C ARG A 60 16.42 8.00 -3.30
N VAL A 61 15.13 8.23 -3.49
CA VAL A 61 14.63 9.20 -4.44
C VAL A 61 13.96 10.36 -3.69
N PRO A 62 14.61 11.53 -3.60
CA PRO A 62 13.99 12.69 -3.00
C PRO A 62 12.76 13.09 -3.82
N SER A 63 11.70 13.55 -3.14
CA SER A 63 10.38 13.82 -3.74
C SER A 63 10.43 14.68 -5.01
N TRP A 64 11.33 15.67 -5.08
CA TRP A 64 11.47 16.52 -6.27
C TRP A 64 11.98 15.75 -7.50
N ARG A 65 12.89 14.78 -7.34
CA ARG A 65 13.35 13.92 -8.45
C ARG A 65 12.26 12.97 -8.91
N PHE A 66 11.45 12.47 -7.98
CA PHE A 66 10.29 11.66 -8.30
C PHE A 66 9.28 12.49 -9.12
N LEU A 67 8.94 13.70 -8.67
CA LEU A 67 8.04 14.61 -9.38
C LEU A 67 8.57 15.00 -10.78
N LEU A 68 9.87 15.20 -10.94
CA LEU A 68 10.47 15.42 -12.26
C LEU A 68 10.30 14.19 -13.18
N THR A 69 10.39 12.98 -12.64
CA THR A 69 10.15 11.75 -13.40
C THR A 69 8.68 11.66 -13.79
N ALA A 70 7.75 11.88 -12.85
CA ALA A 70 6.32 11.93 -13.10
C ALA A 70 5.90 12.98 -14.14
N ALA A 71 6.50 14.17 -14.10
CA ALA A 71 6.27 15.20 -15.10
C ALA A 71 6.73 14.77 -16.50
N ARG A 72 7.89 14.11 -16.62
CA ARG A 72 8.43 13.62 -17.89
C ARG A 72 7.57 12.51 -18.52
N VAL A 73 7.07 11.57 -17.71
CA VAL A 73 6.23 10.46 -18.18
C VAL A 73 4.73 10.75 -18.12
N ARG A 74 4.36 11.96 -17.65
CA ARG A 74 2.99 12.48 -17.49
C ARG A 74 2.06 11.56 -16.68
N SER A 75 2.63 10.82 -15.72
CA SER A 75 1.88 9.89 -14.86
C SER A 75 2.69 9.59 -13.58
N MET A 76 2.01 9.60 -12.43
CA MET A 76 2.61 9.22 -11.15
C MET A 76 2.87 7.72 -11.09
N ALA A 77 1.93 6.90 -11.56
CA ALA A 77 2.07 5.44 -11.61
C ALA A 77 3.25 5.02 -12.49
N ARG A 78 3.34 5.56 -13.72
CA ARG A 78 4.48 5.26 -14.61
C ARG A 78 5.82 5.75 -14.06
N ALA A 79 5.81 6.76 -13.18
CA ALA A 79 7.04 7.18 -12.51
C ALA A 79 7.48 6.17 -11.45
N CYS A 80 6.54 5.57 -10.72
CA CYS A 80 6.83 4.42 -9.84
C CYS A 80 7.45 3.28 -10.66
N ASP A 81 6.87 2.89 -11.80
CA ASP A 81 7.43 1.81 -12.64
C ASP A 81 8.87 2.10 -13.06
N VAL A 82 9.13 3.32 -13.54
CA VAL A 82 10.47 3.73 -13.99
C VAL A 82 11.46 3.74 -12.83
N VAL A 83 11.04 4.14 -11.63
CA VAL A 83 11.93 4.20 -10.46
C VAL A 83 12.16 2.81 -9.87
N ALA A 84 11.11 1.99 -9.76
CA ALA A 84 11.18 0.61 -9.28
C ALA A 84 12.15 -0.20 -10.14
N ALA A 85 11.99 -0.17 -11.46
CA ALA A 85 12.87 -0.86 -12.41
C ALA A 85 14.34 -0.39 -12.35
N ARG A 86 14.58 0.87 -11.95
CA ARG A 86 15.94 1.40 -11.76
C ARG A 86 16.57 0.99 -10.44
N LEU A 87 15.77 0.67 -9.44
CA LEU A 87 16.23 0.28 -8.10
C LEU A 87 16.30 -1.25 -7.92
N SER A 88 15.87 -2.01 -8.93
CA SER A 88 15.78 -3.46 -8.95
C SER A 88 16.92 -4.15 -9.70
N ASP A 89 18.07 -3.49 -9.88
CA ASP A 89 19.22 -4.00 -10.65
C ASP A 89 20.24 -4.81 -9.81
N ARG A 90 19.86 -5.17 -8.57
CA ARG A 90 20.71 -5.86 -7.60
C ARG A 90 20.05 -7.15 -7.07
N PRO A 91 20.84 -8.10 -6.52
CA PRO A 91 20.32 -9.26 -5.79
C PRO A 91 19.38 -8.85 -4.66
N LEU A 92 18.36 -9.66 -4.38
CA LEU A 92 17.36 -9.41 -3.34
C LEU A 92 18.02 -9.19 -1.97
N ALA A 93 19.00 -10.03 -1.62
CA ALA A 93 19.72 -9.93 -0.35
C ALA A 93 20.44 -8.59 -0.17
N GLU A 94 21.00 -8.00 -1.24
CA GLU A 94 21.65 -6.69 -1.17
C GLU A 94 20.65 -5.56 -0.95
N VAL A 95 19.49 -5.64 -1.61
CA VAL A 95 18.43 -4.64 -1.47
C VAL A 95 17.77 -4.75 -0.09
N ALA A 96 17.49 -5.96 0.39
CA ALA A 96 16.95 -6.23 1.72
C ALA A 96 17.89 -5.74 2.83
N ASP A 97 19.18 -6.04 2.73
CA ASP A 97 20.21 -5.57 3.66
C ASP A 97 20.32 -4.03 3.68
N GLU A 98 20.24 -3.37 2.52
CA GLU A 98 20.15 -1.91 2.48
C GLU A 98 18.87 -1.38 3.15
N LEU A 99 17.71 -1.96 2.83
CA LEU A 99 16.43 -1.56 3.40
C LEU A 99 16.45 -1.67 4.93
N ARG A 100 17.05 -2.75 5.45
CA ARG A 100 17.22 -2.99 6.89
C ARG A 100 18.14 -1.95 7.55
N ARG A 101 19.30 -1.66 6.95
CA ARG A 101 20.24 -0.64 7.46
C ARG A 101 19.62 0.76 7.49
N ARG A 102 18.87 1.10 6.44
CA ARG A 102 18.27 2.44 6.25
C ARG A 102 16.82 2.51 6.71
N ALA A 103 16.34 1.51 7.45
CA ALA A 103 14.94 1.39 7.83
C ALA A 103 14.40 2.64 8.55
N GLY A 104 15.25 3.27 9.38
CA GLY A 104 14.91 4.47 10.15
C GLY A 104 14.91 5.79 9.37
N GLU A 105 15.29 5.78 8.08
CA GLU A 105 15.26 7.00 7.28
C GLU A 105 13.83 7.41 6.96
N THR A 106 13.45 8.60 7.40
CA THR A 106 12.08 9.09 7.24
C THR A 106 11.88 9.73 5.88
N SER A 107 10.68 9.56 5.34
CA SER A 107 10.24 10.23 4.11
C SER A 107 8.86 10.83 4.37
N THR A 108 8.69 12.09 4.01
CA THR A 108 7.44 12.83 4.19
C THR A 108 7.05 13.49 2.87
N PRO A 109 6.45 12.72 1.93
CA PRO A 109 5.93 13.28 0.69
C PRO A 109 5.05 14.51 0.97
N TRP A 110 5.27 15.60 0.23
CA TRP A 110 4.66 16.91 0.51
C TRP A 110 3.12 16.88 0.55
N TYR A 111 2.51 15.96 -0.20
CA TYR A 111 1.06 15.85 -0.30
C TYR A 111 0.46 15.07 0.88
N ILE A 112 0.87 13.82 1.06
CA ILE A 112 0.25 12.89 2.00
C ILE A 112 0.97 12.79 3.37
N GLY A 113 2.21 13.28 3.47
CA GLY A 113 3.02 13.21 4.68
C GLY A 113 3.45 11.78 5.03
N ALA A 114 3.70 11.52 6.31
CA ALA A 114 4.13 10.20 6.81
C ALA A 114 3.12 9.08 6.53
N ALA A 115 1.84 9.41 6.33
CA ALA A 115 0.77 8.47 6.00
C ALA A 115 1.00 7.73 4.66
N GLY A 116 1.65 8.38 3.69
CA GLY A 116 1.93 7.78 2.39
C GLY A 116 2.86 6.58 2.51
N PRO A 117 4.13 6.78 2.91
CA PRO A 117 5.10 5.69 3.03
C PRO A 117 4.66 4.58 3.98
N TYR A 118 3.93 4.91 5.04
CA TYR A 118 3.39 3.91 5.95
C TYR A 118 2.38 2.99 5.26
N ALA A 119 1.30 3.54 4.68
CA ALA A 119 0.27 2.75 4.02
C ALA A 119 0.81 2.00 2.80
N ASP A 120 1.65 2.66 1.99
CA ASP A 120 2.36 2.05 0.85
C ASP A 120 3.17 0.81 1.28
N SER A 121 3.93 0.92 2.37
CA SER A 121 4.72 -0.20 2.89
C SER A 121 3.87 -1.38 3.40
N CYS A 122 2.67 -1.11 3.94
CA CYS A 122 1.76 -2.14 4.41
C CYS A 122 1.16 -2.91 3.23
N ILE A 123 0.66 -2.18 2.23
CA ILE A 123 0.09 -2.76 1.00
C ILE A 123 1.14 -3.59 0.28
N HIS A 124 2.35 -3.06 0.10
CA HIS A 124 3.40 -3.76 -0.63
C HIS A 124 3.97 -4.99 0.09
N LEU A 125 3.91 -5.06 1.43
CA LEU A 125 4.19 -6.33 2.11
C LEU A 125 3.20 -7.41 1.68
N ARG A 126 1.92 -7.09 1.54
CA ARG A 126 0.90 -8.05 1.10
C ARG A 126 0.95 -8.32 -0.40
N ASP A 127 1.39 -7.35 -1.20
CA ASP A 127 1.67 -7.57 -2.63
C ASP A 127 2.77 -8.62 -2.84
N LEU A 128 3.75 -8.68 -1.92
CA LEU A 128 4.78 -9.72 -1.87
C LEU A 128 4.24 -11.02 -1.27
N ALA A 129 3.66 -10.95 -0.07
CA ALA A 129 3.40 -12.11 0.77
C ALA A 129 2.25 -12.99 0.25
N GLN A 130 1.17 -12.38 -0.25
CA GLN A 130 -0.04 -13.12 -0.59
C GLN A 130 0.15 -14.10 -1.75
N PRO A 131 0.77 -13.72 -2.90
CA PRO A 131 1.02 -14.65 -4.00
C PRO A 131 1.97 -15.79 -3.63
N GLN A 132 2.85 -15.54 -2.66
CA GLN A 132 3.85 -16.48 -2.16
C GLN A 132 3.32 -17.39 -1.05
N GLY A 133 2.06 -17.21 -0.63
CA GLY A 133 1.45 -17.99 0.45
C GLY A 133 2.07 -17.71 1.83
N LEU A 134 2.68 -16.55 2.02
CA LEU A 134 3.36 -16.18 3.26
C LEU A 134 2.39 -15.57 4.28
N ASP A 135 2.41 -16.12 5.50
CA ASP A 135 1.66 -15.61 6.65
C ASP A 135 2.44 -14.50 7.38
N VAL A 136 2.62 -13.37 6.68
CA VAL A 136 3.27 -12.17 7.22
C VAL A 136 2.40 -10.94 6.99
N THR A 137 2.10 -10.22 8.06
CA THR A 137 1.25 -9.02 8.04
C THR A 137 1.51 -8.12 9.25
N VAL A 138 0.90 -6.93 9.29
CA VAL A 138 0.90 -6.05 10.48
C VAL A 138 -0.21 -6.40 11.47
N PRO A 139 -0.08 -5.98 12.74
CA PRO A 139 -1.20 -6.02 13.69
C PRO A 139 -2.47 -5.36 13.15
N VAL A 140 -3.63 -5.83 13.61
CA VAL A 140 -4.95 -5.40 13.09
C VAL A 140 -5.17 -3.89 13.22
N GLU A 141 -4.73 -3.26 14.31
CA GLU A 141 -4.89 -1.83 14.57
C GLU A 141 -4.10 -0.98 13.55
N ARG A 142 -3.02 -1.54 13.01
CA ARG A 142 -2.21 -0.91 11.97
C ARG A 142 -2.92 -0.93 10.63
N TRP A 143 -3.64 -2.01 10.31
CA TRP A 143 -4.51 -2.04 9.14
C TRP A 143 -5.70 -1.09 9.27
N GLU A 144 -6.32 -0.98 10.44
CA GLU A 144 -7.38 0.00 10.67
C GLU A 144 -6.88 1.42 10.38
N THR A 145 -5.65 1.74 10.80
CA THR A 145 -4.99 3.00 10.46
C THR A 145 -4.78 3.18 8.95
N VAL A 146 -4.39 2.11 8.22
CA VAL A 146 -4.25 2.15 6.76
C VAL A 146 -5.60 2.44 6.09
N VAL A 147 -6.69 1.80 6.53
CA VAL A 147 -8.03 2.07 6.00
C VAL A 147 -8.44 3.52 6.28
N ASP A 148 -8.25 4.03 7.50
CA ASP A 148 -8.50 5.43 7.81
C ASP A 148 -7.68 6.40 6.93
N ILE A 149 -6.42 6.06 6.63
CA ILE A 149 -5.58 6.84 5.69
C ILE A 149 -6.20 6.85 4.31
N ILE A 150 -6.52 5.68 3.74
CA ILE A 150 -7.13 5.53 2.40
C ILE A 150 -8.45 6.33 2.32
N PHE A 151 -9.26 6.32 3.38
CA PHE A 151 -10.55 6.98 3.41
C PHE A 151 -10.47 8.50 3.63
N SER A 152 -9.31 9.02 4.04
CA SER A 152 -9.06 10.46 4.18
C SER A 152 -9.02 11.16 2.81
N PRO A 153 -9.30 12.48 2.70
CA PRO A 153 -9.33 13.18 1.42
C PRO A 153 -8.04 12.99 0.58
N ARG A 154 -6.87 13.11 1.22
CA ARG A 154 -5.58 12.93 0.52
C ARG A 154 -5.26 11.48 0.22
N GLY A 155 -5.68 10.55 1.08
CA GLY A 155 -5.50 9.12 0.84
C GLY A 155 -6.35 8.62 -0.32
N ARG A 156 -7.59 9.12 -0.46
CA ARG A 156 -8.46 8.77 -1.59
C ARG A 156 -7.80 9.07 -2.93
N GLU A 157 -7.15 10.23 -3.02
CA GLU A 157 -6.43 10.64 -4.23
C GLU A 157 -5.10 9.90 -4.43
N SER A 158 -4.54 9.31 -3.38
CA SER A 158 -3.22 8.65 -3.42
C SER A 158 -3.30 7.14 -3.62
N PHE A 159 -4.36 6.49 -3.13
CA PHE A 159 -4.45 5.02 -3.04
C PHE A 159 -5.63 4.41 -3.79
N LEU A 160 -6.71 5.15 -4.05
CA LEU A 160 -7.83 4.57 -4.80
C LEU A 160 -7.47 4.48 -6.29
N PRO A 161 -7.66 3.32 -6.92
CA PRO A 161 -7.43 3.19 -8.36
C PRO A 161 -8.45 3.99 -9.18
N VAL A 162 -9.65 4.23 -8.62
CA VAL A 162 -10.70 5.03 -9.25
C VAL A 162 -11.39 5.99 -8.29
N ARG A 163 -11.78 7.14 -8.85
CA ARG A 163 -12.62 8.10 -8.15
C ARG A 163 -13.99 7.49 -7.87
N GLY A 164 -14.51 7.75 -6.68
CA GLY A 164 -15.83 7.29 -6.26
C GLY A 164 -15.90 5.80 -5.87
N LEU A 165 -14.76 5.09 -5.77
CA LEU A 165 -14.74 3.69 -5.35
C LEU A 165 -15.52 3.47 -4.03
N LEU A 166 -15.39 4.40 -3.10
CA LEU A 166 -15.97 4.32 -1.76
C LEU A 166 -17.40 4.89 -1.66
N ASP A 167 -17.90 5.56 -2.70
CA ASP A 167 -19.08 6.41 -2.60
C ASP A 167 -20.35 5.60 -2.33
N GLY A 168 -21.11 6.03 -1.31
CA GLY A 168 -22.40 5.46 -0.93
C GLY A 168 -22.33 4.02 -0.40
N LEU A 169 -21.18 3.58 0.11
CA LEU A 169 -20.99 2.25 0.69
C LEU A 169 -20.64 2.33 2.18
N CYS A 170 -21.10 1.34 2.94
CA CYS A 170 -20.72 1.13 4.34
C CYS A 170 -19.65 0.05 4.41
N TRP A 171 -18.43 0.43 4.79
CA TRP A 171 -17.31 -0.50 4.95
C TRP A 171 -17.17 -0.86 6.43
N ARG A 172 -17.09 -2.16 6.76
CA ARG A 172 -16.97 -2.63 8.15
C ARG A 172 -15.84 -3.63 8.28
N ALA A 173 -14.91 -3.37 9.18
CA ALA A 173 -13.92 -4.37 9.58
C ALA A 173 -14.61 -5.47 10.40
N THR A 174 -14.31 -6.74 10.15
CA THR A 174 -14.88 -7.87 10.91
C THR A 174 -14.04 -8.24 12.13
N ASP A 175 -12.80 -7.76 12.17
CA ASP A 175 -11.78 -8.01 13.19
C ASP A 175 -11.59 -6.80 14.12
N THR A 176 -12.30 -5.70 13.89
CA THR A 176 -12.41 -4.54 14.79
C THR A 176 -13.84 -3.98 14.75
N ASP A 177 -14.20 -3.10 15.70
CA ASP A 177 -15.52 -2.46 15.73
C ASP A 177 -15.66 -1.30 14.73
N ARG A 178 -14.70 -1.15 13.81
CA ARG A 178 -14.59 0.03 12.96
C ARG A 178 -15.49 -0.05 11.73
N VAL A 179 -16.19 1.06 11.49
CA VAL A 179 -17.08 1.25 10.34
C VAL A 179 -16.78 2.59 9.65
N TRP A 180 -16.82 2.60 8.31
CA TRP A 180 -16.62 3.77 7.47
C TRP A 180 -17.76 3.96 6.46
N GLY A 181 -18.29 5.17 6.38
CA GLY A 181 -19.34 5.50 5.42
C GLY A 181 -20.71 4.92 5.81
N GLU A 182 -21.66 5.06 4.90
CA GLU A 182 -23.06 4.67 5.05
C GLU A 182 -23.56 4.13 3.70
N GLY A 183 -24.51 3.19 3.73
CA GLY A 183 -25.07 2.54 2.52
C GLY A 183 -24.91 1.03 2.54
N PRO A 184 -24.96 0.36 1.37
CA PRO A 184 -24.80 -1.09 1.26
C PRO A 184 -23.50 -1.59 1.88
N LEU A 185 -23.61 -2.67 2.67
CA LEU A 185 -22.51 -3.21 3.47
C LEU A 185 -21.44 -3.88 2.59
N VAL A 186 -20.17 -3.57 2.87
CA VAL A 186 -18.97 -4.27 2.44
C VAL A 186 -18.17 -4.61 3.69
N GLU A 187 -18.00 -5.88 4.01
CA GLU A 187 -17.30 -6.33 5.21
C GLU A 187 -16.21 -7.35 4.92
N GLY A 188 -15.16 -7.33 5.73
CA GLY A 188 -13.98 -8.19 5.66
C GLY A 188 -12.98 -7.77 6.74
N SER A 189 -11.82 -8.43 6.83
CA SER A 189 -10.77 -7.97 7.76
C SER A 189 -10.28 -6.57 7.37
N ALA A 190 -9.73 -5.81 8.32
CA ALA A 190 -9.16 -4.49 8.01
C ALA A 190 -8.10 -4.56 6.89
N GLU A 191 -7.31 -5.65 6.85
CA GLU A 191 -6.38 -5.94 5.74
C GLU A 191 -7.13 -6.09 4.41
N SER A 192 -8.14 -6.97 4.35
CA SER A 192 -8.88 -7.22 3.10
C SER A 192 -9.55 -5.96 2.57
N LEU A 193 -10.08 -5.10 3.45
CA LEU A 193 -10.64 -3.80 3.05
C LEU A 193 -9.56 -2.86 2.49
N ALA A 194 -8.41 -2.74 3.16
CA ALA A 194 -7.30 -1.91 2.68
C ALA A 194 -6.76 -2.39 1.32
N MET A 195 -6.59 -3.70 1.15
CA MET A 195 -6.09 -4.30 -0.09
C MET A 195 -7.10 -4.15 -1.24
N ALA A 196 -8.38 -4.42 -1.00
CA ALA A 196 -9.40 -4.26 -2.04
C ALA A 196 -9.60 -2.79 -2.45
N THR A 197 -9.60 -1.85 -1.50
CA THR A 197 -9.75 -0.42 -1.79
C THR A 197 -8.53 0.19 -2.48
N SER A 198 -7.35 -0.42 -2.31
CA SER A 198 -6.13 -0.09 -3.07
C SER A 198 -6.00 -0.85 -4.41
N GLY A 199 -7.09 -1.49 -4.86
CA GLY A 199 -7.22 -2.08 -6.19
C GLY A 199 -6.73 -3.52 -6.31
N ARG A 200 -6.34 -4.20 -5.23
CA ARG A 200 -5.91 -5.60 -5.28
C ARG A 200 -7.12 -6.52 -5.31
N THR A 201 -7.55 -6.85 -6.53
CA THR A 201 -8.74 -7.67 -6.81
C THR A 201 -8.66 -9.08 -6.19
N ALA A 202 -7.46 -9.59 -5.92
CA ALA A 202 -7.23 -10.86 -5.21
C ALA A 202 -7.88 -10.92 -3.81
N TYR A 203 -8.20 -9.77 -3.20
CA TYR A 203 -8.86 -9.69 -1.90
C TYR A 203 -10.40 -9.57 -1.99
N LEU A 204 -10.98 -9.45 -3.19
CA LEU A 204 -12.42 -9.25 -3.34
C LEU A 204 -13.26 -10.46 -2.91
N ASP A 205 -12.72 -11.67 -3.00
CA ASP A 205 -13.41 -12.89 -2.55
C ASP A 205 -13.31 -13.09 -1.03
N GLN A 206 -12.55 -12.24 -0.34
CA GLN A 206 -12.51 -12.16 1.12
C GLN A 206 -13.52 -11.13 1.66
N LEU A 207 -14.27 -10.46 0.78
CA LEU A 207 -15.28 -9.49 1.15
C LEU A 207 -16.69 -10.08 1.03
N ALA A 208 -17.56 -9.66 1.94
CA ALA A 208 -18.98 -10.02 1.97
C ALA A 208 -19.87 -8.77 2.05
N GLY A 209 -21.17 -8.97 1.82
CA GLY A 209 -22.19 -7.92 1.90
C GLY A 209 -22.71 -7.44 0.54
N GLU A 210 -23.86 -6.76 0.59
CA GLU A 210 -24.60 -6.29 -0.59
C GLU A 210 -23.85 -5.25 -1.44
N GLY A 211 -22.89 -4.53 -0.85
CA GLY A 211 -22.07 -3.53 -1.55
C GLY A 211 -20.93 -4.11 -2.39
N VAL A 212 -20.56 -5.39 -2.20
CA VAL A 212 -19.39 -6.00 -2.87
C VAL A 212 -19.52 -5.98 -4.39
N ALA A 213 -20.74 -6.20 -4.91
CA ALA A 213 -21.00 -6.16 -6.35
C ALA A 213 -20.64 -4.79 -6.97
N ALA A 214 -20.99 -3.69 -6.29
CA ALA A 214 -20.65 -2.35 -6.72
C ALA A 214 -19.14 -2.09 -6.71
N VAL A 215 -18.41 -2.62 -5.72
CA VAL A 215 -16.94 -2.54 -5.66
C VAL A 215 -16.32 -3.27 -6.86
N LYS A 216 -16.77 -4.51 -7.13
CA LYS A 216 -16.32 -5.32 -8.28
C LYS A 216 -16.54 -4.58 -9.60
N GLU A 217 -17.72 -4.00 -9.79
CA GLU A 217 -18.06 -3.22 -10.99
C GLU A 217 -17.18 -1.99 -11.17
N ARG A 218 -16.99 -1.19 -10.10
CA ARG A 218 -16.17 0.03 -10.13
C ARG A 218 -14.71 -0.27 -10.44
N LEU A 219 -14.15 -1.35 -9.90
CA LEU A 219 -12.78 -1.79 -10.20
C LEU A 219 -12.65 -2.37 -11.61
N ALA A 220 -13.65 -3.10 -12.11
CA ALA A 220 -13.62 -3.60 -13.49
C ALA A 220 -13.68 -2.46 -14.52
N ALA A 221 -14.47 -1.41 -14.26
CA ALA A 221 -14.52 -0.21 -15.09
C ALA A 221 -13.22 0.63 -15.04
N ALA A 222 -12.32 0.32 -14.10
CA ALA A 222 -11.02 0.97 -13.93
C ALA A 222 -9.90 0.38 -14.78
N ALA A 223 -10.05 -0.86 -15.26
CA ALA A 223 -9.00 -1.54 -15.99
C ALA A 223 -8.85 -0.86 -17.37
N TRP A 224 -7.74 -0.16 -17.58
CA TRP A 224 -7.40 0.55 -18.82
C TRP A 224 -6.24 -0.13 -19.54
#